data_AF-A0A6I6AE43-F1
#
_entry.id   AF-A0A6I6AE43-F1
#
_cell.length_a   1.000
_cell.length_b   1.000
_cell.length_c   1.000
_cell.angle_alpha   90.00
_cell.angle_beta   90.00
_cell.angle_gamma   90.00
#
_symmetry.space_group_name_H-M   'P 1'
#
loop_
_entity.id
_entity.type
_entity.pdbx_description
1 polymer ?
#
loop_
_entity_poly.entity_id
_entity_poly.type
_entity_poly.pdbx_seq_one_letter_code
_entity_poly.pdbx_strand_id
1 'polypeptide(L)'
;MSSDKSIQREESASFNEHSLSYIRQAAEYGLYEIRGMGAKRRVPSFDDLIFLSASASRYPLEGYREKCESKTVLGTRYAKQPIELEIPITIAGMSFGSLSANVKEALGQAATQMGTSTTTGDGGMTPEERESSKTLVYQCLPSRYGFNPNDLRKADAIEMVLGQGAKPGGGGMLLGQKVSPRVAEMRTLPEGIDQRSACRHPDWTGPDDLKIKIEELREITDWKIPVYVKMGATRVREDVKLAVKAGADVVVIDGMQGGTAATQQVFIEHTGIPTLAALPLAVEALSDMNVLGEVQLIISGGIRTGADVAKALALGADAVSIGQGVLVALGCNHHAYQRADGEEVDVTGDYAKLGTAPGYCHHCHTGQCPVGITTQDPELEPRLIPEVGAKRLKNYLQVLNMELTTLARACGKSNVHHLEKEDLAALTVEAAAMAKVPLAGTSWIPGTGSV
;
A
#
# COMPACT_ATOMS: atom_id res chain seq x y z
N MET A 1 -58.71 19.86 13.93
CA MET A 1 -57.91 18.65 14.21
C MET A 1 -56.53 18.89 13.61
N SER A 2 -55.55 19.22 14.45
CA SER A 2 -54.17 19.43 14.01
C SER A 2 -53.59 18.08 13.61
N SER A 3 -53.45 17.83 12.31
CA SER A 3 -52.82 16.62 11.79
C SER A 3 -51.31 16.81 11.77
N ASP A 4 -50.69 16.74 12.95
CA ASP A 4 -49.22 16.74 13.05
C ASP A 4 -48.73 15.35 12.66
N LYS A 5 -48.55 15.13 11.35
CA LYS A 5 -48.02 13.88 10.82
C LYS A 5 -46.52 13.85 11.08
N SER A 6 -46.05 12.83 11.80
CA SER A 6 -44.62 12.63 12.03
C SER A 6 -43.87 12.45 10.70
N ILE A 7 -42.70 13.07 10.59
CA ILE A 7 -41.82 12.92 9.42
C ILE A 7 -41.23 11.51 9.43
N GLN A 8 -41.53 10.70 8.42
CA GLN A 8 -40.89 9.41 8.22
C GLN A 8 -39.47 9.59 7.67
N ARG A 9 -38.48 8.93 8.28
CA ARG A 9 -37.05 9.00 7.92
C ARG A 9 -36.45 7.61 7.68
N GLU A 10 -37.27 6.65 7.27
CA GLU A 10 -36.81 5.31 6.95
C GLU A 10 -36.00 5.35 5.65
N GLU A 11 -34.76 4.87 5.69
CA GLU A 11 -33.87 4.81 4.52
C GLU A 11 -34.12 3.53 3.71
N SER A 12 -34.05 3.65 2.38
CA SER A 12 -34.05 2.48 1.50
C SER A 12 -32.71 1.75 1.60
N ALA A 13 -32.74 0.42 1.75
CA ALA A 13 -31.52 -0.39 1.73
C ALA A 13 -30.77 -0.33 0.39
N SER A 14 -31.50 -0.21 -0.73
CA SER A 14 -30.91 -0.12 -2.07
C SER A 14 -30.61 1.33 -2.50
N PHE A 15 -31.42 2.29 -2.05
CA PHE A 15 -31.30 3.71 -2.36
C PHE A 15 -31.15 4.54 -1.07
N ASN A 16 -30.10 4.25 -0.30
CA ASN A 16 -29.75 5.05 0.87
C ASN A 16 -29.27 6.46 0.47
N GLU A 17 -29.02 7.33 1.44
CA GLU A 17 -28.65 8.72 1.16
C GLU A 17 -27.37 8.84 0.32
N HIS A 18 -26.41 7.91 0.48
CA HIS A 18 -25.20 7.88 -0.34
C HIS A 18 -25.53 7.58 -1.82
N SER A 19 -26.35 6.57 -2.09
CA SER A 19 -26.79 6.23 -3.45
C SER A 19 -27.63 7.35 -4.07
N LEU A 20 -28.54 7.96 -3.30
CA LEU A 20 -29.37 9.07 -3.77
C LEU A 20 -28.52 10.31 -4.08
N SER A 21 -27.55 10.65 -3.22
CA SER A 21 -26.60 11.75 -3.45
C SER A 21 -25.79 11.52 -4.72
N TYR A 22 -25.26 10.30 -4.92
CA TYR A 22 -24.57 9.92 -6.16
C TYR A 22 -25.47 10.10 -7.39
N ILE A 23 -26.70 9.58 -7.37
CA ILE A 23 -27.64 9.70 -8.51
C ILE A 23 -27.94 11.16 -8.82
N ARG A 24 -28.19 11.99 -7.81
CA ARG A 24 -28.46 13.43 -7.98
C ARG A 24 -27.26 14.15 -8.58
N GLN A 25 -26.05 13.91 -8.08
CA GLN A 25 -24.83 14.52 -8.64
C GLN A 25 -24.55 14.05 -10.06
N ALA A 26 -24.71 12.75 -10.33
CA ALA A 26 -24.54 12.20 -11.68
C ALA A 26 -25.58 12.77 -12.66
N ALA A 27 -26.84 12.94 -12.23
CA ALA A 27 -27.90 13.51 -13.04
C ALA A 27 -27.69 15.01 -13.31
N GLU A 28 -27.19 15.77 -12.33
CA GLU A 28 -26.94 17.21 -12.46
C GLU A 28 -25.74 17.51 -13.36
N TYR A 29 -24.62 16.79 -13.17
CA TYR A 29 -23.35 17.14 -13.80
C TYR A 29 -22.92 16.22 -14.95
N GLY A 30 -23.43 14.98 -15.00
CA GLY A 30 -22.99 13.99 -16.01
C GLY A 30 -21.54 13.53 -15.85
N LEU A 31 -20.95 13.68 -14.65
CA LEU A 31 -19.55 13.38 -14.36
C LEU A 31 -19.42 12.33 -13.26
N TYR A 32 -18.44 11.45 -13.39
CA TYR A 32 -18.04 10.56 -12.30
C TYR A 32 -17.10 11.28 -11.32
N GLU A 33 -17.10 10.87 -10.06
CA GLU A 33 -16.20 11.42 -9.04
C GLU A 33 -14.77 10.90 -9.23
N ILE A 34 -13.78 11.81 -9.14
CA ILE A 34 -12.36 11.47 -8.96
C ILE A 34 -12.01 11.77 -7.51
N ARG A 35 -11.41 10.80 -6.81
CA ARG A 35 -10.97 10.99 -5.43
C ARG A 35 -9.65 10.29 -5.14
N GLY A 36 -9.06 10.67 -4.00
CA GLY A 36 -7.99 9.93 -3.36
C GLY A 36 -8.51 8.93 -2.32
N MET A 37 -7.57 8.35 -1.58
CA MET A 37 -7.74 7.24 -0.63
C MET A 37 -8.15 5.91 -1.27
N GLY A 38 -8.23 4.85 -0.45
CA GLY A 38 -8.66 3.52 -0.87
C GLY A 38 -10.18 3.35 -0.78
N ALA A 39 -10.62 2.09 -0.88
CA ALA A 39 -12.03 1.71 -0.72
C ALA A 39 -12.57 2.15 0.65
N LYS A 40 -13.75 2.78 0.66
CA LYS A 40 -14.45 3.19 1.89
C LYS A 40 -15.44 2.12 2.37
N ARG A 41 -15.83 1.20 1.49
CA ARG A 41 -16.71 0.09 1.86
C ARG A 41 -16.07 -0.82 2.92
N ARG A 42 -16.92 -1.35 3.78
CA ARG A 42 -16.52 -2.38 4.73
C ARG A 42 -16.37 -3.71 4.00
N VAL A 43 -15.22 -4.34 4.18
CA VAL A 43 -14.92 -5.71 3.74
C VAL A 43 -14.24 -6.43 4.90
N PRO A 44 -14.29 -7.77 4.97
CA PRO A 44 -13.51 -8.53 5.95
C PRO A 44 -12.04 -8.13 5.90
N SER A 45 -11.43 -7.96 7.07
CA SER A 45 -10.07 -7.45 7.24
C SER A 45 -9.29 -8.29 8.24
N PHE A 46 -8.03 -7.92 8.48
CA PHE A 46 -7.24 -8.53 9.53
C PHE A 46 -7.86 -8.34 10.93
N ASP A 47 -8.73 -7.36 11.15
CA ASP A 47 -9.45 -7.18 12.42
C ASP A 47 -10.37 -8.37 12.74
N ASP A 48 -10.82 -9.09 11.71
CA ASP A 48 -11.68 -10.27 11.85
C ASP A 48 -10.88 -11.56 12.14
N LEU A 49 -9.56 -11.46 12.36
CA LEU A 49 -8.70 -12.54 12.83
C LEU A 49 -8.16 -12.25 14.23
N ILE A 50 -7.90 -13.30 15.00
CA ILE A 50 -7.27 -13.23 16.32
C ILE A 50 -6.11 -14.22 16.41
N PHE A 51 -5.12 -13.93 17.26
CA PHE A 51 -4.04 -14.87 17.58
C PHE A 51 -4.46 -15.83 18.69
N LEU A 52 -4.15 -17.12 18.50
CA LEU A 52 -4.18 -18.17 19.51
C LEU A 52 -2.83 -18.22 20.22
N SER A 53 -2.59 -17.26 21.13
CA SER A 53 -1.31 -17.15 21.83
C SER A 53 -0.98 -18.39 22.66
N ALA A 54 0.30 -18.61 22.90
CA ALA A 54 0.83 -19.68 23.73
C ALA A 54 0.29 -19.61 25.18
N SER A 55 0.17 -20.77 25.83
CA SER A 55 -0.32 -20.92 27.21
C SER A 55 0.28 -22.20 27.84
N ALA A 56 -0.52 -23.22 28.14
CA ALA A 56 -0.03 -24.49 28.70
C ALA A 56 0.49 -25.46 27.62
N SER A 57 -0.03 -25.41 26.39
CA SER A 57 0.33 -26.33 25.30
C SER A 57 1.60 -25.94 24.55
N ARG A 58 1.97 -24.65 24.59
CA ARG A 58 3.21 -24.05 24.08
C ARG A 58 3.60 -22.97 25.05
N TYR A 59 4.89 -22.76 25.28
CA TYR A 59 5.37 -21.70 26.17
C TYR A 59 5.53 -20.37 25.42
N PRO A 60 5.01 -19.24 25.93
CA PRO A 60 5.32 -17.92 25.39
C PRO A 60 6.77 -17.54 25.71
N LEU A 61 7.35 -16.64 24.91
CA LEU A 61 8.67 -16.08 25.18
C LEU A 61 8.56 -14.81 26.04
N GLU A 62 9.46 -14.67 27.02
CA GLU A 62 9.51 -13.53 27.93
C GLU A 62 10.03 -12.28 27.21
N GLY A 63 9.16 -11.29 27.00
CA GLY A 63 9.47 -10.16 26.14
C GLY A 63 10.61 -9.22 26.61
N TYR A 64 11.04 -9.29 27.86
CA TYR A 64 12.17 -8.50 28.37
C TYR A 64 13.49 -9.28 28.39
N ARG A 65 13.46 -10.60 28.15
CA ARG A 65 14.63 -11.48 28.20
C ARG A 65 14.95 -12.12 26.86
N GLU A 66 13.93 -12.44 26.08
CA GLU A 66 14.06 -13.20 24.85
C GLU A 66 13.86 -12.31 23.63
N LYS A 67 14.81 -12.40 22.71
CA LYS A 67 14.82 -11.64 21.45
C LYS A 67 13.87 -12.28 20.44
N CYS A 68 13.28 -11.45 19.60
CA CYS A 68 12.52 -11.88 18.44
C CYS A 68 13.09 -11.19 17.20
N GLU A 69 13.55 -11.97 16.23
CA GLU A 69 14.13 -11.46 14.98
C GLU A 69 13.04 -10.99 14.02
N SER A 70 13.23 -9.80 13.44
CA SER A 70 12.34 -9.19 12.43
C SER A 70 12.98 -9.05 11.05
N LYS A 71 14.22 -9.51 10.89
CA LYS A 71 14.98 -9.34 9.64
C LYS A 71 14.27 -10.07 8.49
N THR A 72 14.26 -9.43 7.32
CA THR A 72 13.61 -9.95 6.11
C THR A 72 14.55 -9.80 4.93
N VAL A 73 14.60 -10.82 4.08
CA VAL A 73 15.41 -10.81 2.86
C VAL A 73 14.49 -10.95 1.65
N LEU A 74 14.62 -10.05 0.69
CA LEU A 74 13.77 -9.98 -0.50
C LEU A 74 14.59 -10.12 -1.77
N GLY A 75 14.09 -10.96 -2.67
CA GLY A 75 14.58 -11.16 -4.02
C GLY A 75 15.80 -12.08 -4.10
N THR A 76 15.74 -13.21 -3.41
CA THR A 76 16.85 -14.18 -3.30
C THR A 76 17.05 -15.06 -4.55
N ARG A 77 16.13 -14.99 -5.51
CA ARG A 77 16.05 -15.94 -6.62
C ARG A 77 17.12 -15.74 -7.69
N TYR A 78 17.15 -14.57 -8.32
CA TYR A 78 18.05 -14.27 -9.45
C TYR A 78 19.00 -13.10 -9.18
N ALA A 79 18.70 -12.24 -8.20
CA ALA A 79 19.55 -11.10 -7.87
C ALA A 79 20.83 -11.53 -7.16
N LYS A 80 21.98 -10.99 -7.57
CA LYS A 80 23.26 -11.21 -6.89
C LYS A 80 23.31 -10.51 -5.52
N GLN A 81 22.54 -9.44 -5.36
CA GLN A 81 22.46 -8.62 -4.15
C GLN A 81 20.98 -8.53 -3.73
N PRO A 82 20.46 -9.53 -3.00
CA PRO A 82 19.11 -9.43 -2.45
C PRO A 82 19.02 -8.29 -1.45
N ILE A 83 17.81 -7.79 -1.23
CA ILE A 83 17.55 -6.70 -0.30
C ILE A 83 17.39 -7.25 1.11
N GLU A 84 18.22 -6.79 2.04
CA GLU A 84 18.09 -7.08 3.46
C GLU A 84 17.43 -5.90 4.19
N LEU A 85 16.32 -6.18 4.90
CA LEU A 85 15.57 -5.23 5.70
C LEU A 85 15.61 -5.64 7.18
N GLU A 86 15.71 -4.67 8.08
CA GLU A 86 15.68 -4.91 9.54
C GLU A 86 14.27 -5.28 10.05
N ILE A 87 13.24 -4.89 9.31
CA ILE A 87 11.83 -5.13 9.62
C ILE A 87 11.07 -5.59 8.35
N PRO A 88 10.01 -6.41 8.46
CA PRO A 88 9.23 -6.91 7.31
C PRO A 88 8.21 -5.88 6.82
N ILE A 89 8.51 -4.59 6.93
CA ILE A 89 7.58 -3.48 6.68
C ILE A 89 8.23 -2.51 5.72
N THR A 90 7.73 -2.44 4.48
CA THR A 90 8.19 -1.53 3.42
C THR A 90 7.25 -0.35 3.24
N ILE A 91 7.76 0.76 2.70
CA ILE A 91 6.94 1.92 2.32
C ILE A 91 6.51 1.78 0.86
N ALA A 92 5.20 1.85 0.63
CA ALA A 92 4.61 1.64 -0.69
C ALA A 92 4.96 2.76 -1.70
N GLY A 93 5.02 2.38 -2.98
CA GLY A 93 5.29 3.30 -4.09
C GLY A 93 4.24 4.40 -4.22
N MET A 94 4.66 5.64 -3.99
CA MET A 94 3.82 6.84 -4.11
C MET A 94 4.60 7.94 -4.83
N SER A 95 4.10 8.37 -5.99
CA SER A 95 4.86 9.19 -6.94
C SER A 95 5.15 10.59 -6.39
N PHE A 96 6.35 11.12 -6.65
CA PHE A 96 6.55 12.57 -6.73
C PHE A 96 5.59 13.17 -7.78
N GLY A 97 4.91 14.27 -7.44
CA GLY A 97 3.77 14.82 -8.18
C GLY A 97 2.44 14.51 -7.47
N SER A 98 2.23 13.25 -7.06
CA SER A 98 1.14 12.96 -6.10
C SER A 98 1.48 13.45 -4.70
N LEU A 99 2.73 13.26 -4.30
CA LEU A 99 3.33 13.72 -3.06
C LEU A 99 4.30 14.87 -3.32
N SER A 100 4.44 15.78 -2.36
CA SER A 100 5.45 16.85 -2.36
C SER A 100 6.88 16.29 -2.21
N ALA A 101 7.89 17.08 -2.57
CA ALA A 101 9.30 16.66 -2.43
C ALA A 101 9.66 16.45 -0.95
N ASN A 102 9.14 17.31 -0.06
CA ASN A 102 9.33 17.18 1.39
C ASN A 102 8.81 15.84 1.94
N VAL A 103 7.70 15.32 1.39
CA VAL A 103 7.23 13.98 1.75
C VAL A 103 8.24 12.94 1.28
N LYS A 104 8.70 13.01 0.03
CA LYS A 104 9.64 12.03 -0.54
C LYS A 104 10.92 11.94 0.30
N GLU A 105 11.43 13.08 0.76
CA GLU A 105 12.57 13.14 1.67
C GLU A 105 12.25 12.54 3.05
N ALA A 106 11.11 12.91 3.66
CA ALA A 106 10.70 12.38 4.96
C ALA A 106 10.57 10.85 4.96
N LEU A 107 10.04 10.29 3.86
CA LEU A 107 9.93 8.84 3.68
C LEU A 107 11.31 8.18 3.66
N GLY A 108 12.26 8.72 2.89
CA GLY A 108 13.62 8.20 2.79
C GLY A 108 14.36 8.26 4.11
N GLN A 109 14.32 9.41 4.80
CA GLN A 109 14.95 9.57 6.12
C GLN A 109 14.41 8.57 7.14
N ALA A 110 13.10 8.36 7.21
CA ALA A 110 12.48 7.40 8.14
C ALA A 110 12.82 5.95 7.79
N ALA A 111 12.76 5.58 6.51
CA ALA A 111 13.07 4.24 6.06
C ALA A 111 14.53 3.86 6.34
N THR A 112 15.46 4.77 6.06
CA THR A 112 16.89 4.63 6.38
C THR A 112 17.12 4.40 7.88
N GLN A 113 16.47 5.19 8.74
CA GLN A 113 16.60 5.05 10.19
C GLN A 113 16.01 3.73 10.73
N MET A 114 14.98 3.20 10.08
CA MET A 114 14.35 1.93 10.44
C MET A 114 14.97 0.72 9.75
N GLY A 115 15.94 0.91 8.87
CA GLY A 115 16.56 -0.16 8.10
C GLY A 115 15.58 -0.84 7.13
N THR A 116 14.66 -0.07 6.55
CA THR A 116 13.70 -0.55 5.54
C THR A 116 13.78 0.23 4.23
N SER A 117 12.93 -0.10 3.25
CA SER A 117 12.92 0.48 1.92
C SER A 117 11.77 1.47 1.67
N THR A 118 12.06 2.43 0.77
CA THR A 118 11.08 3.29 0.09
C THR A 118 10.88 2.84 -1.35
N THR A 119 9.78 3.29 -1.96
CA THR A 119 9.50 3.05 -3.37
C THR A 119 9.10 4.36 -4.06
N THR A 120 9.74 4.66 -5.19
CA THR A 120 9.62 5.93 -5.94
C THR A 120 8.19 6.31 -6.37
N GLY A 121 7.41 5.34 -6.86
CA GLY A 121 6.09 5.61 -7.45
C GLY A 121 6.13 6.00 -8.95
N ASP A 122 4.99 6.38 -9.51
CA ASP A 122 4.79 6.82 -10.93
C ASP A 122 5.43 8.17 -11.31
N GLY A 123 6.40 8.65 -10.53
CA GLY A 123 6.95 10.00 -10.67
C GLY A 123 8.40 10.09 -11.15
N GLY A 124 9.10 8.95 -11.25
CA GLY A 124 10.55 8.93 -11.36
C GLY A 124 11.25 9.05 -10.00
N MET A 125 12.58 9.05 -10.03
CA MET A 125 13.43 9.17 -8.85
C MET A 125 13.81 10.63 -8.64
N THR A 126 13.48 11.22 -7.49
CA THR A 126 13.94 12.57 -7.17
C THR A 126 15.30 12.54 -6.45
N PRO A 127 16.11 13.61 -6.53
CA PRO A 127 17.36 13.72 -5.77
C PRO A 127 17.12 13.55 -4.26
N GLU A 128 16.11 14.23 -3.71
CA GLU A 128 15.79 14.22 -2.28
C GLU A 128 15.44 12.80 -1.80
N GLU A 129 14.67 12.05 -2.61
CA GLU A 129 14.34 10.66 -2.29
C GLU A 129 15.56 9.75 -2.32
N ARG A 130 16.42 9.90 -3.33
CA ARG A 130 17.60 9.04 -3.49
C ARG A 130 18.65 9.32 -2.42
N GLU A 131 18.88 10.60 -2.08
CA GLU A 131 19.87 11.02 -1.08
C GLU A 131 19.45 10.63 0.34
N SER A 132 18.15 10.69 0.64
CA SER A 132 17.63 10.35 1.98
C SER A 132 17.40 8.85 2.19
N SER A 133 17.22 8.05 1.14
CA SER A 133 16.93 6.62 1.22
C SER A 133 18.20 5.76 1.10
N LYS A 134 18.45 4.87 2.07
CA LYS A 134 19.50 3.83 1.97
C LYS A 134 19.11 2.75 0.97
N THR A 135 17.84 2.32 0.99
CA THR A 135 17.30 1.30 0.09
C THR A 135 16.08 1.86 -0.62
N LEU A 136 16.17 2.03 -1.95
CA LEU A 136 15.12 2.61 -2.77
C LEU A 136 14.75 1.69 -3.94
N VAL A 137 13.47 1.33 -3.98
CA VAL A 137 12.86 0.56 -5.05
C VAL A 137 12.37 1.51 -6.15
N TYR A 138 12.85 1.31 -7.38
CA TYR A 138 12.51 2.14 -8.51
C TYR A 138 11.39 1.53 -9.34
N GLN A 139 10.27 2.24 -9.52
CA GLN A 139 9.13 1.70 -10.26
C GLN A 139 9.28 1.91 -11.76
N CYS A 140 8.95 0.86 -12.52
CA CYS A 140 8.74 0.92 -13.96
C CYS A 140 7.25 0.72 -14.26
N LEU A 141 6.58 1.78 -14.71
CA LEU A 141 5.14 1.80 -14.95
C LEU A 141 4.82 1.83 -16.44
N PRO A 142 3.58 1.52 -16.86
CA PRO A 142 3.17 1.48 -18.26
C PRO A 142 3.65 2.66 -19.10
N SER A 143 3.56 3.88 -18.57
CA SER A 143 3.87 5.09 -19.32
C SER A 143 5.33 5.56 -19.22
N ARG A 144 6.17 4.90 -18.43
CA ARG A 144 7.61 5.23 -18.27
C ARG A 144 7.89 6.67 -17.83
N TYR A 145 6.95 7.31 -17.14
CA TYR A 145 7.14 8.67 -16.65
C TYR A 145 8.30 8.74 -15.67
N GLY A 146 9.26 9.64 -15.94
CA GLY A 146 10.46 9.79 -15.13
C GLY A 146 11.35 8.53 -15.09
N PHE A 147 11.09 7.53 -15.94
CA PHE A 147 11.87 6.30 -16.00
C PHE A 147 13.07 6.48 -16.92
N ASN A 148 14.28 6.43 -16.37
CA ASN A 148 15.50 6.57 -17.17
C ASN A 148 16.62 5.62 -16.75
N PRO A 149 17.53 5.23 -17.67
CA PRO A 149 18.62 4.30 -17.36
C PRO A 149 19.62 4.80 -16.32
N ASN A 150 19.77 6.11 -16.12
CA ASN A 150 20.74 6.66 -15.17
C ASN A 150 20.27 6.45 -13.73
N ASP A 151 18.99 6.68 -13.46
CA ASP A 151 18.40 6.44 -12.14
C ASP A 151 18.15 4.95 -11.89
N LEU A 152 17.83 4.18 -12.94
CA LEU A 152 17.74 2.72 -12.87
C LEU A 152 19.02 2.09 -12.30
N ARG A 153 20.21 2.58 -12.72
CA ARG A 153 21.49 2.08 -12.21
C ARG A 153 21.80 2.48 -10.76
N LYS A 154 21.07 3.45 -10.21
CA LYS A 154 21.18 3.89 -8.81
C LYS A 154 20.16 3.20 -7.91
N ALA A 155 19.23 2.42 -8.46
CA ALA A 155 18.19 1.74 -7.70
C ALA A 155 18.75 0.53 -6.95
N ASP A 156 18.15 0.19 -5.81
CA ASP A 156 18.50 -1.00 -5.03
C ASP A 156 17.62 -2.20 -5.41
N ALA A 157 16.44 -1.93 -5.97
CA ALA A 157 15.54 -2.91 -6.59
C ALA A 157 14.67 -2.22 -7.64
N ILE A 158 14.04 -3.00 -8.51
CA ILE A 158 13.11 -2.51 -9.53
C ILE A 158 11.74 -3.07 -9.24
N GLU A 159 10.68 -2.28 -9.33
CA GLU A 159 9.31 -2.77 -9.26
C GLU A 159 8.58 -2.51 -10.58
N MET A 160 8.33 -3.59 -11.33
CA MET A 160 7.52 -3.57 -12.54
C MET A 160 6.04 -3.52 -12.14
N VAL A 161 5.35 -2.42 -12.46
CA VAL A 161 3.97 -2.17 -11.99
C VAL A 161 2.97 -2.54 -13.08
N LEU A 162 2.28 -3.67 -12.89
CA LEU A 162 1.17 -4.09 -13.74
C LEU A 162 -0.14 -3.44 -13.33
N GLY A 163 -0.28 -3.11 -12.04
CA GLY A 163 -1.46 -2.46 -11.49
C GLY A 163 -1.31 -2.16 -9.99
N GLN A 164 -2.32 -1.53 -9.41
CA GLN A 164 -2.42 -1.23 -7.98
C GLN A 164 -3.83 -1.50 -7.46
N GLY A 165 -3.98 -1.69 -6.15
CA GLY A 165 -5.24 -2.09 -5.52
C GLY A 165 -6.41 -1.13 -5.77
N ALA A 166 -6.14 0.18 -5.79
CA ALA A 166 -7.17 1.20 -6.03
C ALA A 166 -7.76 1.21 -7.45
N LYS A 167 -7.02 0.65 -8.43
CA LYS A 167 -7.39 0.66 -9.85
C LYS A 167 -6.64 -0.42 -10.65
N PRO A 168 -6.87 -1.72 -10.38
CA PRO A 168 -6.05 -2.79 -10.95
C PRO A 168 -6.05 -2.83 -12.48
N GLY A 169 -7.17 -2.49 -13.12
CA GLY A 169 -7.30 -2.41 -14.58
C GLY A 169 -7.16 -1.00 -15.17
N GLY A 170 -6.78 -0.02 -14.35
CA GLY A 170 -6.65 1.38 -14.74
C GLY A 170 -5.19 1.84 -14.78
N GLY A 171 -4.94 3.01 -15.38
CA GLY A 171 -3.62 3.64 -15.38
C GLY A 171 -3.45 4.66 -14.25
N GLY A 172 -2.19 5.01 -13.97
CA GLY A 172 -1.81 6.19 -13.18
C GLY A 172 -2.57 7.45 -13.62
N MET A 173 -2.84 8.34 -12.67
CA MET A 173 -3.56 9.59 -12.95
C MET A 173 -2.98 10.69 -12.07
N LEU A 174 -2.66 11.83 -12.67
CA LEU A 174 -2.25 13.04 -11.98
C LEU A 174 -2.96 14.22 -12.65
N LEU A 175 -3.76 14.97 -11.88
CA LEU A 175 -4.48 16.11 -12.43
C LEU A 175 -3.53 17.26 -12.75
N GLY A 176 -3.86 18.04 -13.77
CA GLY A 176 -3.04 19.12 -14.31
C GLY A 176 -2.67 20.18 -13.27
N GLN A 177 -3.55 20.42 -12.30
CA GLN A 177 -3.29 21.30 -11.15
C GLN A 177 -2.06 20.89 -10.32
N LYS A 178 -1.63 19.63 -10.43
CA LYS A 178 -0.44 19.06 -9.77
C LYS A 178 0.70 18.80 -10.73
N VAL A 179 0.56 19.17 -12.00
CA VAL A 179 1.64 19.10 -12.99
C VAL A 179 2.34 20.45 -12.99
N SER A 180 3.13 20.67 -11.93
CA SER A 180 4.01 21.83 -11.78
C SER A 180 5.14 21.81 -12.82
N PRO A 181 5.88 22.92 -13.04
CA PRO A 181 7.00 22.94 -13.98
C PRO A 181 8.01 21.81 -13.73
N ARG A 182 8.32 21.52 -12.46
CA ARG A 182 9.23 20.44 -12.08
C ARG A 182 8.66 19.04 -12.41
N VAL A 183 7.38 18.82 -12.15
CA VAL A 183 6.71 17.54 -12.49
C VAL A 183 6.65 17.36 -14.02
N ALA A 184 6.31 18.42 -14.74
CA ALA A 184 6.27 18.47 -16.19
C ALA A 184 7.62 18.09 -16.81
N GLU A 185 8.71 18.70 -16.31
CA GLU A 185 10.08 18.39 -16.74
C GLU A 185 10.44 16.92 -16.49
N MET A 186 10.27 16.44 -15.25
CA MET A 186 10.60 15.06 -14.89
C MET A 186 9.83 14.01 -15.70
N ARG A 187 8.59 14.31 -16.09
CA ARG A 187 7.72 13.38 -16.82
C ARG A 187 7.72 13.62 -18.33
N THR A 188 8.43 14.63 -18.81
CA THR A 188 8.41 15.06 -20.22
C THR A 188 6.98 15.32 -20.71
N LEU A 189 6.23 16.10 -19.92
CA LEU A 189 4.83 16.46 -20.15
C LEU A 189 4.66 17.98 -20.23
N PRO A 190 3.62 18.50 -20.91
CA PRO A 190 3.24 19.90 -20.79
C PRO A 190 2.73 20.24 -19.38
N GLU A 191 3.08 21.41 -18.87
CA GLU A 191 2.58 21.93 -17.60
C GLU A 191 1.05 22.06 -17.60
N GLY A 192 0.41 21.81 -16.46
CA GLY A 192 -1.02 22.04 -16.29
C GLY A 192 -1.95 21.05 -16.99
N ILE A 193 -1.42 20.04 -17.69
CA ILE A 193 -2.22 19.04 -18.41
C ILE A 193 -2.42 17.79 -17.57
N ASP A 194 -3.66 17.31 -17.49
CA ASP A 194 -4.00 16.04 -16.86
C ASP A 194 -3.19 14.89 -17.46
N GLN A 195 -2.46 14.18 -16.61
CA GLN A 195 -1.77 12.96 -16.98
C GLN A 195 -2.68 11.75 -16.76
N ARG A 196 -2.80 10.94 -17.81
CA ARG A 196 -3.43 9.61 -17.75
C ARG A 196 -2.44 8.59 -18.30
N SER A 197 -1.89 7.77 -17.40
CA SER A 197 -0.99 6.69 -17.79
C SER A 197 -1.80 5.61 -18.51
N ALA A 198 -1.14 4.88 -19.42
CA ALA A 198 -1.73 3.73 -20.08
C ALA A 198 -2.06 2.64 -19.05
N CYS A 199 -3.11 1.85 -19.29
CA CYS A 199 -3.47 0.71 -18.44
C CYS A 199 -2.61 -0.54 -18.71
N ARG A 200 -1.77 -0.52 -19.75
CA ARG A 200 -0.90 -1.63 -20.17
C ARG A 200 0.43 -1.06 -20.61
N HIS A 201 1.50 -1.79 -20.36
CA HIS A 201 2.81 -1.46 -20.91
C HIS A 201 2.73 -1.54 -22.44
N PRO A 202 3.10 -0.49 -23.17
CA PRO A 202 2.94 -0.43 -24.63
C PRO A 202 3.95 -1.31 -25.37
N ASP A 203 5.04 -1.69 -24.71
CA ASP A 203 6.17 -2.45 -25.24
C ASP A 203 6.06 -3.96 -25.03
N TRP A 204 4.99 -4.45 -24.40
CA TRP A 204 4.73 -5.89 -24.25
C TRP A 204 3.24 -6.20 -24.12
N THR A 205 2.82 -7.38 -24.57
CA THR A 205 1.39 -7.76 -24.63
C THR A 205 1.00 -8.92 -23.73
N GLY A 206 1.98 -9.72 -23.31
CA GLY A 206 1.74 -10.90 -22.48
C GLY A 206 2.91 -11.27 -21.58
N PRO A 207 2.77 -12.35 -20.81
CA PRO A 207 3.76 -12.78 -19.82
C PRO A 207 5.10 -13.22 -20.43
N ASP A 208 5.11 -13.75 -21.66
CA ASP A 208 6.36 -14.13 -22.34
C ASP A 208 7.15 -12.88 -22.77
N ASP A 209 6.48 -11.79 -23.16
CA ASP A 209 7.13 -10.50 -23.42
C ASP A 209 7.59 -9.83 -22.11
N LEU A 210 6.81 -9.96 -21.02
CA LEU A 210 7.20 -9.51 -19.69
C LEU A 210 8.52 -10.17 -19.24
N LYS A 211 8.72 -11.45 -19.56
CA LYS A 211 9.98 -12.15 -19.30
C LYS A 211 11.16 -11.44 -19.98
N ILE A 212 11.04 -11.14 -21.27
CA ILE A 212 12.05 -10.40 -22.02
C ILE A 212 12.31 -9.05 -21.35
N LYS A 213 11.25 -8.37 -20.89
CA LYS A 213 11.41 -7.08 -20.22
C LYS A 213 12.15 -7.18 -18.89
N ILE A 214 11.88 -8.23 -18.11
CA ILE A 214 12.60 -8.49 -16.86
C ILE A 214 14.07 -8.82 -17.17
N GLU A 215 14.36 -9.60 -18.21
CA GLU A 215 15.72 -9.90 -18.66
C GLU A 215 16.48 -8.62 -19.06
N GLU A 216 15.87 -7.72 -19.83
CA GLU A 216 16.46 -6.41 -20.17
C GLU A 216 16.84 -5.61 -18.91
N LEU A 217 15.95 -5.53 -17.93
CA LEU A 217 16.20 -4.81 -16.67
C LEU A 217 17.34 -5.42 -15.87
N ARG A 218 17.46 -6.76 -15.87
CA ARG A 218 18.58 -7.46 -15.25
C ARG A 218 19.89 -7.18 -15.96
N GLU A 219 19.92 -7.21 -17.28
CA GLU A 219 21.11 -6.88 -18.05
C GLU A 219 21.59 -5.44 -17.79
N ILE A 220 20.67 -4.46 -17.77
CA ILE A 220 21.02 -3.06 -17.51
C ILE A 220 21.64 -2.86 -16.12
N THR A 221 21.28 -3.72 -15.17
CA THR A 221 21.74 -3.68 -13.77
C THR A 221 22.79 -4.73 -13.43
N ASP A 222 23.40 -5.38 -14.43
CA ASP A 222 24.39 -6.45 -14.26
C ASP A 222 23.94 -7.63 -13.40
N TRP A 223 22.63 -7.89 -13.34
CA TRP A 223 21.99 -8.87 -12.46
C TRP A 223 22.23 -8.61 -10.96
N LYS A 224 22.57 -7.37 -10.58
CA LYS A 224 22.88 -7.04 -9.19
C LYS A 224 21.62 -7.00 -8.34
N ILE A 225 20.60 -6.28 -8.80
CA ILE A 225 19.42 -5.95 -7.99
C ILE A 225 18.20 -6.81 -8.35
N PRO A 226 17.27 -7.02 -7.41
CA PRO A 226 16.07 -7.81 -7.67
C PRO A 226 15.01 -7.04 -8.44
N VAL A 227 14.17 -7.80 -9.15
CA VAL A 227 13.02 -7.31 -9.92
C VAL A 227 11.73 -7.82 -9.31
N TYR A 228 10.90 -6.88 -8.85
CA TYR A 228 9.60 -7.13 -8.27
C TYR A 228 8.54 -6.99 -9.35
N VAL A 229 7.44 -7.74 -9.24
CA VAL A 229 6.26 -7.58 -10.09
C VAL A 229 5.06 -7.25 -9.21
N LYS A 230 4.54 -6.02 -9.36
CA LYS A 230 3.42 -5.52 -8.58
C LYS A 230 2.11 -5.55 -9.36
N MET A 231 1.05 -6.02 -8.73
CA MET A 231 -0.28 -6.13 -9.31
C MET A 231 -1.37 -5.84 -8.29
N GLY A 232 -2.50 -5.31 -8.76
CA GLY A 232 -3.72 -5.22 -7.97
C GLY A 232 -4.38 -6.59 -7.83
N ALA A 233 -4.92 -6.90 -6.66
CA ALA A 233 -5.49 -8.21 -6.36
C ALA A 233 -6.78 -8.47 -7.17
N THR A 234 -6.65 -9.15 -8.32
CA THR A 234 -7.79 -9.55 -9.15
C THR A 234 -7.81 -11.07 -9.32
N ARG A 235 -7.17 -11.61 -10.37
CA ARG A 235 -7.02 -13.04 -10.60
C ARG A 235 -5.71 -13.52 -9.98
N VAL A 236 -5.63 -13.37 -8.66
CA VAL A 236 -4.37 -13.45 -7.91
C VAL A 236 -3.60 -14.73 -8.19
N ARG A 237 -4.26 -15.90 -8.24
CA ARG A 237 -3.55 -17.17 -8.46
C ARG A 237 -2.86 -17.20 -9.82
N GLU A 238 -3.58 -16.79 -10.84
CA GLU A 238 -3.15 -16.80 -12.23
C GLU A 238 -2.07 -15.74 -12.45
N ASP A 239 -2.31 -14.53 -11.96
CA ASP A 239 -1.39 -13.40 -12.14
C ASP A 239 -0.06 -13.66 -11.41
N VAL A 240 -0.08 -14.20 -10.19
CA VAL A 240 1.14 -14.62 -9.46
C VAL A 240 1.91 -15.68 -10.26
N LYS A 241 1.23 -16.71 -10.77
CA LYS A 241 1.88 -17.75 -11.58
C LYS A 241 2.55 -17.18 -12.83
N LEU A 242 1.91 -16.22 -13.48
CA LEU A 242 2.47 -15.52 -14.64
C LEU A 242 3.69 -14.67 -14.26
N ALA A 243 3.65 -13.93 -13.15
CA ALA A 243 4.77 -13.13 -12.67
C ALA A 243 5.99 -14.00 -12.32
N VAL A 244 5.77 -15.13 -11.62
CA VAL A 244 6.83 -16.09 -11.29
C VAL A 244 7.47 -16.67 -12.56
N LYS A 245 6.65 -17.08 -13.55
CA LYS A 245 7.12 -17.61 -14.84
C LYS A 245 7.91 -16.56 -15.64
N ALA A 246 7.50 -15.29 -15.55
CA ALA A 246 8.19 -14.18 -16.19
C ALA A 246 9.55 -13.85 -15.52
N GLY A 247 9.83 -14.41 -14.34
CA GLY A 247 11.13 -14.26 -13.68
C GLY A 247 11.14 -13.21 -12.58
N ALA A 248 9.99 -12.95 -11.95
CA ALA A 248 9.93 -12.14 -10.72
C ALA A 248 10.81 -12.75 -9.61
N ASP A 249 11.59 -11.90 -8.94
CA ASP A 249 12.27 -12.24 -7.68
C ASP A 249 11.32 -12.08 -6.48
N VAL A 250 10.41 -11.10 -6.58
CA VAL A 250 9.42 -10.78 -5.56
C VAL A 250 8.10 -10.48 -6.24
N VAL A 251 7.00 -10.96 -5.69
CA VAL A 251 5.64 -10.62 -6.14
C VAL A 251 4.99 -9.69 -5.12
N VAL A 252 4.40 -8.60 -5.59
CA VAL A 252 3.69 -7.62 -4.74
C VAL A 252 2.21 -7.62 -5.09
N ILE A 253 1.37 -8.07 -4.15
CA ILE A 253 -0.08 -8.09 -4.31
C ILE A 253 -0.69 -6.94 -3.51
N ASP A 254 -1.45 -6.09 -4.19
CA ASP A 254 -2.10 -4.92 -3.58
C ASP A 254 -3.61 -5.11 -3.54
N GLY A 255 -4.16 -5.37 -2.36
CA GLY A 255 -5.59 -5.58 -2.15
C GLY A 255 -6.43 -4.35 -2.44
N MET A 256 -7.74 -4.52 -2.63
CA MET A 256 -8.64 -3.42 -3.03
C MET A 256 -8.65 -2.23 -2.07
N GLN A 257 -8.23 -2.42 -0.82
CA GLN A 257 -8.06 -1.34 0.17
C GLN A 257 -6.84 -0.43 -0.12
N GLY A 258 -6.03 -0.75 -1.13
CA GLY A 258 -4.91 0.07 -1.60
C GLY A 258 -5.33 1.51 -1.90
N GLY A 259 -4.49 2.47 -1.54
CA GLY A 259 -4.77 3.90 -1.72
C GLY A 259 -4.37 4.43 -3.10
N THR A 260 -4.89 5.60 -3.44
CA THR A 260 -4.42 6.40 -4.57
C THR A 260 -4.59 7.89 -4.28
N ALA A 261 -3.87 8.74 -4.98
CA ALA A 261 -4.11 10.18 -4.95
C ALA A 261 -5.27 10.59 -5.87
N ALA A 262 -5.42 9.90 -7.01
CA ALA A 262 -6.45 10.20 -8.00
C ALA A 262 -6.80 8.96 -8.83
N THR A 263 -8.09 8.61 -8.82
CA THR A 263 -8.75 7.83 -9.86
C THR A 263 -10.26 7.96 -9.72
N GLN A 264 -10.99 7.40 -10.67
CA GLN A 264 -12.44 7.33 -10.65
C GLN A 264 -12.91 6.47 -9.47
N GLN A 265 -13.88 6.97 -8.71
CA GLN A 265 -14.43 6.26 -7.55
C GLN A 265 -14.90 4.83 -7.90
N VAL A 266 -15.41 4.63 -9.13
CA VAL A 266 -15.84 3.31 -9.60
C VAL A 266 -14.73 2.27 -9.54
N PHE A 267 -13.48 2.63 -9.84
CA PHE A 267 -12.35 1.71 -9.71
C PHE A 267 -12.10 1.38 -8.24
N ILE A 268 -11.97 2.42 -7.40
CA ILE A 268 -11.63 2.27 -5.98
C ILE A 268 -12.64 1.37 -5.25
N GLU A 269 -13.91 1.51 -5.58
CA GLU A 269 -14.98 0.79 -4.88
C GLU A 269 -15.30 -0.57 -5.51
N HIS A 270 -15.18 -0.73 -6.83
CA HIS A 270 -15.76 -1.90 -7.51
C HIS A 270 -14.74 -2.80 -8.22
N THR A 271 -13.44 -2.58 -8.03
CA THR A 271 -12.41 -3.42 -8.66
C THR A 271 -11.44 -4.00 -7.66
N GLY A 272 -11.03 -5.25 -7.91
CA GLY A 272 -10.17 -6.04 -7.03
C GLY A 272 -10.90 -6.76 -5.91
N ILE A 273 -10.15 -7.57 -5.16
CA ILE A 273 -10.62 -8.33 -3.99
C ILE A 273 -9.93 -7.86 -2.70
N PRO A 274 -10.51 -8.11 -1.51
CA PRO A 274 -9.92 -7.73 -0.24
C PRO A 274 -8.53 -8.34 -0.01
N THR A 275 -7.63 -7.59 0.63
CA THR A 275 -6.29 -8.04 1.03
C THR A 275 -6.31 -9.38 1.76
N LEU A 276 -7.28 -9.58 2.66
CA LEU A 276 -7.45 -10.81 3.44
C LEU A 276 -7.67 -12.05 2.56
N ALA A 277 -8.40 -11.91 1.45
CA ALA A 277 -8.65 -12.99 0.50
C ALA A 277 -7.52 -13.15 -0.51
N ALA A 278 -6.88 -12.04 -0.90
CA ALA A 278 -5.80 -12.03 -1.88
C ALA A 278 -4.56 -12.79 -1.39
N LEU A 279 -4.21 -12.64 -0.11
CA LEU A 279 -2.97 -13.19 0.44
C LEU A 279 -2.92 -14.74 0.39
N PRO A 280 -3.91 -15.50 0.88
CA PRO A 280 -3.88 -16.96 0.77
C PRO A 280 -3.83 -17.45 -0.67
N LEU A 281 -4.51 -16.77 -1.61
CA LEU A 281 -4.48 -17.13 -3.02
C LEU A 281 -3.08 -16.96 -3.64
N ALA A 282 -2.34 -15.92 -3.22
CA ALA A 282 -0.97 -15.73 -3.67
C ALA A 282 -0.02 -16.80 -3.09
N VAL A 283 -0.17 -17.12 -1.81
CA VAL A 283 0.61 -18.19 -1.15
C VAL A 283 0.35 -19.54 -1.81
N GLU A 284 -0.92 -19.91 -2.03
CA GLU A 284 -1.30 -21.13 -2.74
C GLU A 284 -0.70 -21.19 -4.16
N ALA A 285 -0.65 -20.07 -4.87
CA ALA A 285 -0.05 -20.02 -6.20
C ALA A 285 1.46 -20.27 -6.19
N LEU A 286 2.19 -19.72 -5.20
CA LEU A 286 3.61 -19.98 -5.01
C LEU A 286 3.87 -21.44 -4.59
N SER A 287 3.03 -21.98 -3.70
CA SER A 287 3.07 -23.40 -3.30
C SER A 287 2.80 -24.34 -4.46
N ASP A 288 1.77 -24.10 -5.27
CA ASP A 288 1.43 -24.88 -6.48
C ASP A 288 2.61 -24.96 -7.46
N MET A 289 3.43 -23.91 -7.51
CA MET A 289 4.61 -23.81 -8.37
C MET A 289 5.89 -24.36 -7.72
N ASN A 290 5.84 -24.80 -6.46
CA ASN A 290 6.99 -25.22 -5.65
C ASN A 290 8.10 -24.15 -5.54
N VAL A 291 7.71 -22.88 -5.46
CA VAL A 291 8.66 -21.74 -5.31
C VAL A 291 8.41 -20.93 -4.03
N LEU A 292 7.56 -21.42 -3.12
CA LEU A 292 7.36 -20.78 -1.81
C LEU A 292 8.70 -20.76 -1.05
N GLY A 293 9.10 -19.57 -0.57
CA GLY A 293 10.41 -19.34 0.04
C GLY A 293 11.54 -19.04 -0.94
N GLU A 294 11.38 -19.34 -2.23
CA GLU A 294 12.32 -18.93 -3.31
C GLU A 294 11.92 -17.57 -3.91
N VAL A 295 10.63 -17.38 -4.19
CA VAL A 295 10.04 -16.10 -4.60
C VAL A 295 9.32 -15.50 -3.40
N GLN A 296 9.76 -14.32 -2.97
CA GLN A 296 9.14 -13.65 -1.82
C GLN A 296 7.83 -12.94 -2.20
N LEU A 297 6.92 -12.87 -1.23
CA LEU A 297 5.60 -12.26 -1.35
C LEU A 297 5.49 -11.02 -0.46
N ILE A 298 5.20 -9.88 -1.08
CA ILE A 298 4.81 -8.66 -0.38
C ILE A 298 3.30 -8.46 -0.54
N ILE A 299 2.61 -8.24 0.58
CA ILE A 299 1.18 -7.89 0.57
C ILE A 299 0.98 -6.41 0.92
N SER A 300 0.07 -5.75 0.21
CA SER A 300 -0.33 -4.35 0.44
C SER A 300 -1.84 -4.18 0.40
N GLY A 301 -2.29 -3.00 0.81
CA GLY A 301 -3.71 -2.62 0.88
C GLY A 301 -4.29 -2.77 2.29
N GLY A 302 -4.64 -1.64 2.93
CA GLY A 302 -5.38 -1.65 4.20
C GLY A 302 -4.62 -2.06 5.46
N ILE A 303 -3.28 -2.14 5.43
CA ILE A 303 -2.44 -2.52 6.57
C ILE A 303 -2.14 -1.28 7.43
N ARG A 304 -2.43 -1.34 8.74
CA ARG A 304 -2.46 -0.17 9.64
C ARG A 304 -1.74 -0.37 10.97
N THR A 305 -1.67 -1.60 11.48
CA THR A 305 -1.17 -1.89 12.84
C THR A 305 -0.15 -3.02 12.81
N GLY A 306 0.68 -3.17 13.86
CA GLY A 306 1.61 -4.28 13.94
C GLY A 306 0.90 -5.62 14.06
N ALA A 307 -0.35 -5.63 14.54
CA ALA A 307 -1.23 -6.79 14.48
C ALA A 307 -1.62 -7.16 13.04
N ASP A 308 -1.94 -6.17 12.18
CA ASP A 308 -2.16 -6.41 10.75
C ASP A 308 -0.90 -7.01 10.09
N VAL A 309 0.28 -6.48 10.43
CA VAL A 309 1.57 -7.01 9.95
C VAL A 309 1.76 -8.46 10.39
N ALA A 310 1.61 -8.74 11.69
CA ALA A 310 1.76 -10.10 12.23
C ALA A 310 0.81 -11.10 11.57
N LYS A 311 -0.45 -10.72 11.37
CA LYS A 311 -1.46 -11.56 10.70
C LYS A 311 -1.12 -11.80 9.23
N ALA A 312 -0.61 -10.79 8.53
CA ALA A 312 -0.14 -10.95 7.16
C ALA A 312 1.04 -11.93 7.08
N LEU A 313 2.02 -11.82 7.98
CA LEU A 313 3.15 -12.76 8.03
C LEU A 313 2.68 -14.18 8.36
N ALA A 314 1.82 -14.35 9.36
CA ALA A 314 1.23 -15.64 9.74
C ALA A 314 0.47 -16.32 8.58
N LEU A 315 -0.14 -15.54 7.70
CA LEU A 315 -0.85 -16.03 6.52
C LEU A 315 0.07 -16.37 5.34
N GLY A 316 1.36 -16.05 5.42
CA GLY A 316 2.41 -16.43 4.46
C GLY A 316 3.01 -15.29 3.64
N ALA A 317 2.87 -14.03 4.05
CA ALA A 317 3.61 -12.93 3.45
C ALA A 317 5.04 -12.84 4.02
N ASP A 318 6.04 -12.56 3.19
CA ASP A 318 7.41 -12.29 3.64
C ASP A 318 7.58 -10.84 4.10
N ALA A 319 6.80 -9.91 3.54
CA ALA A 319 6.75 -8.53 4.01
C ALA A 319 5.39 -7.89 3.71
N VAL A 320 5.16 -6.74 4.34
CA VAL A 320 4.04 -5.86 4.03
C VAL A 320 4.52 -4.58 3.38
N SER A 321 3.66 -3.94 2.59
CA SER A 321 3.89 -2.60 2.06
C SER A 321 2.78 -1.64 2.49
N ILE A 322 3.14 -0.53 3.14
CA ILE A 322 2.20 0.41 3.74
C ILE A 322 2.28 1.76 3.03
N GLY A 323 1.13 2.26 2.55
CA GLY A 323 1.00 3.60 1.96
C GLY A 323 0.17 4.54 2.82
N GLN A 324 -1.13 4.26 2.98
CA GLN A 324 -2.06 5.16 3.68
C GLN A 324 -1.69 5.37 5.16
N GLY A 325 -1.36 4.31 5.90
CA GLY A 325 -0.92 4.45 7.30
C GLY A 325 0.33 5.32 7.44
N VAL A 326 1.25 5.24 6.47
CA VAL A 326 2.45 6.08 6.40
C VAL A 326 2.07 7.56 6.20
N LEU A 327 1.15 7.87 5.29
CA LEU A 327 0.70 9.25 5.09
C LEU A 327 -0.03 9.80 6.32
N VAL A 328 -0.83 8.99 7.01
CA VAL A 328 -1.49 9.38 8.26
C VAL A 328 -0.45 9.68 9.35
N ALA A 329 0.60 8.86 9.47
CA ALA A 329 1.69 9.11 10.41
C ALA A 329 2.43 10.43 10.11
N LEU A 330 2.54 10.83 8.84
CA LEU A 330 3.09 12.14 8.45
C LEU A 330 2.16 13.32 8.78
N GLY A 331 0.87 13.08 9.02
CA GLY A 331 -0.12 14.10 9.35
C GLY A 331 -1.31 14.19 8.38
N CYS A 332 -1.45 13.26 7.44
CA CYS A 332 -2.63 13.23 6.55
C CYS A 332 -3.90 13.19 7.39
N ASN A 333 -4.88 14.04 7.04
CA ASN A 333 -6.13 14.18 7.78
C ASN A 333 -6.00 14.72 9.22
N HIS A 334 -4.82 15.18 9.64
CA HIS A 334 -4.64 15.87 10.92
C HIS A 334 -5.22 17.29 10.87
N HIS A 335 -5.71 17.80 12.01
CA HIS A 335 -6.32 19.14 12.13
C HIS A 335 -5.30 20.28 12.10
N ALA A 336 -4.01 19.96 12.32
CA ALA A 336 -2.90 20.90 12.36
C ALA A 336 -1.64 20.34 11.69
N TYR A 337 -0.71 21.22 11.30
CA TYR A 337 0.68 20.84 11.00
C TYR A 337 1.64 21.52 11.98
N GLN A 338 2.86 21.01 12.08
CA GLN A 338 3.86 21.51 13.03
C GLN A 338 4.93 22.34 12.30
N ARG A 339 5.24 23.52 12.84
CA ARG A 339 6.33 24.39 12.37
C ARG A 339 7.67 23.99 12.99
N ALA A 340 8.76 24.57 12.49
CA ALA A 340 10.12 24.24 12.92
C ALA A 340 10.41 24.59 14.39
N ASP A 341 9.72 25.59 14.94
CA ASP A 341 9.78 25.99 16.36
C ASP A 341 8.91 25.10 17.27
N GLY A 342 8.20 24.13 16.70
CA GLY A 342 7.31 23.22 17.40
C GLY A 342 5.87 23.70 17.54
N GLU A 343 5.54 24.92 17.09
CA GLU A 343 4.18 25.45 17.09
C GLU A 343 3.25 24.62 16.18
N GLU A 344 2.07 24.26 16.68
CA GLU A 344 1.02 23.65 15.86
C GLU A 344 0.13 24.73 15.24
N VAL A 345 -0.02 24.67 13.91
CA VAL A 345 -0.88 25.58 13.15
C VAL A 345 -2.15 24.82 12.75
N ASP A 346 -3.29 25.27 13.28
CA ASP A 346 -4.59 24.74 12.89
C ASP A 346 -4.89 25.04 11.41
N VAL A 347 -5.35 24.01 10.70
CA VAL A 347 -5.74 24.06 9.29
C VAL A 347 -7.17 23.57 9.08
N THR A 348 -7.98 23.53 10.13
CA THR A 348 -9.38 23.11 10.06
C THR A 348 -10.18 23.99 9.08
N GLY A 349 -9.88 25.30 9.04
CA GLY A 349 -10.44 26.23 8.07
C GLY A 349 -10.08 25.90 6.61
N ASP A 350 -8.91 25.33 6.35
CA ASP A 350 -8.50 24.94 5.00
C ASP A 350 -9.22 23.66 4.54
N TYR A 351 -9.46 22.69 5.43
CA TYR A 351 -10.34 21.56 5.13
C TYR A 351 -11.78 22.03 4.84
N ALA A 352 -12.30 23.00 5.60
CA ALA A 352 -13.65 23.52 5.38
C ALA A 352 -13.80 24.19 4.00
N LYS A 353 -12.77 24.91 3.52
CA LYS A 353 -12.74 25.46 2.15
C LYS A 353 -12.81 24.38 1.07
N LEU A 354 -12.30 23.18 1.37
CA LEU A 354 -12.39 22.01 0.51
C LEU A 354 -13.72 21.26 0.64
N GLY A 355 -14.64 21.71 1.51
CA GLY A 355 -15.91 21.01 1.76
C GLY A 355 -15.74 19.70 2.55
N THR A 356 -14.68 19.58 3.35
CA THR A 356 -14.41 18.39 4.17
C THR A 356 -13.95 18.80 5.58
N ALA A 357 -13.69 17.82 6.44
CA ALA A 357 -13.10 18.00 7.77
C ALA A 357 -11.86 17.09 7.95
N PRO A 358 -10.99 17.38 8.94
CA PRO A 358 -9.96 16.45 9.39
C PRO A 358 -10.57 15.06 9.67
N GLY A 359 -9.92 14.01 9.20
CA GLY A 359 -10.40 12.62 9.29
C GLY A 359 -11.27 12.14 8.12
N TYR A 360 -11.79 13.04 7.27
CA TYR A 360 -12.74 12.71 6.20
C TYR A 360 -12.22 13.06 4.79
N CYS A 361 -11.10 13.78 4.70
CA CYS A 361 -10.57 14.31 3.45
C CYS A 361 -10.05 13.20 2.53
N HIS A 362 -10.54 13.22 1.28
CA HIS A 362 -10.10 12.38 0.17
C HIS A 362 -9.79 13.21 -1.09
N HIS A 363 -9.49 14.50 -0.91
CA HIS A 363 -9.29 15.47 -1.99
C HIS A 363 -7.83 15.54 -2.49
N CYS A 364 -7.06 14.46 -2.35
CA CYS A 364 -5.64 14.38 -2.73
C CYS A 364 -5.37 14.76 -4.20
N HIS A 365 -6.38 14.58 -5.05
CA HIS A 365 -6.35 14.88 -6.48
C HIS A 365 -6.29 16.39 -6.78
N THR A 366 -6.80 17.24 -5.89
CA THR A 366 -6.89 18.70 -6.07
C THR A 366 -5.54 19.42 -5.93
N GLY A 367 -4.56 18.79 -5.28
CA GLY A 367 -3.30 19.45 -4.94
C GLY A 367 -3.39 20.43 -3.76
N GLN A 368 -4.56 20.61 -3.15
CA GLN A 368 -4.78 21.61 -2.09
C GLN A 368 -4.65 21.02 -0.68
N CYS A 369 -3.72 20.08 -0.47
CA CYS A 369 -3.60 19.36 0.80
C CYS A 369 -3.27 20.31 1.97
N PRO A 370 -4.15 20.48 2.97
CA PRO A 370 -3.94 21.48 4.04
C PRO A 370 -2.69 21.26 4.90
N VAL A 371 -2.17 20.02 4.92
CA VAL A 371 -1.00 19.61 5.71
C VAL A 371 0.25 19.40 4.86
N GLY A 372 0.25 19.82 3.59
CA GLY A 372 1.46 19.82 2.75
C GLY A 372 1.90 18.46 2.19
N ILE A 373 1.07 17.42 2.30
CA ILE A 373 1.43 16.05 1.87
C ILE A 373 1.15 15.82 0.38
N THR A 374 -0.10 15.97 -0.05
CA THR A 374 -0.53 15.64 -1.42
C THR A 374 -0.67 16.89 -2.29
N THR A 375 0.39 17.70 -2.35
CA THR A 375 0.42 19.01 -3.02
C THR A 375 1.68 19.20 -3.86
N GLN A 376 1.62 20.15 -4.80
CA GLN A 376 2.77 20.74 -5.51
C GLN A 376 2.75 22.27 -5.40
N ASP A 377 1.91 22.81 -4.51
CA ASP A 377 1.78 24.23 -4.27
C ASP A 377 2.93 24.68 -3.35
N PRO A 378 3.75 25.66 -3.77
CA PRO A 378 4.89 26.14 -2.99
C PRO A 378 4.51 26.78 -1.65
N GLU A 379 3.25 27.18 -1.43
CA GLU A 379 2.76 27.68 -0.14
C GLU A 379 2.32 26.55 0.80
N LEU A 380 1.88 25.42 0.24
CA LEU A 380 1.39 24.27 1.03
C LEU A 380 2.50 23.26 1.32
N GLU A 381 3.42 23.04 0.38
CA GLU A 381 4.52 22.07 0.51
C GLU A 381 5.38 22.28 1.78
N PRO A 382 5.77 23.51 2.17
CA PRO A 382 6.55 23.75 3.39
C PRO A 382 5.82 23.40 4.69
N ARG A 383 4.51 23.13 4.65
CA ARG A 383 3.73 22.72 5.84
C ARG A 383 4.14 21.34 6.35
N LEU A 384 4.70 20.49 5.49
CA LEU A 384 5.39 19.28 5.94
C LEU A 384 6.90 19.54 5.97
N ILE A 385 7.47 19.53 7.17
CA ILE A 385 8.92 19.61 7.38
C ILE A 385 9.49 18.18 7.36
N PRO A 386 10.48 17.86 6.49
CA PRO A 386 11.00 16.51 6.32
C PRO A 386 11.41 15.82 7.63
N GLU A 387 12.14 16.51 8.50
CA GLU A 387 12.67 15.93 9.74
C GLU A 387 11.54 15.61 10.75
N VAL A 388 10.52 16.47 10.81
CA VAL A 388 9.35 16.27 11.67
C VAL A 388 8.53 15.09 11.16
N GLY A 389 8.29 15.04 9.84
CA GLY A 389 7.62 13.93 9.19
C GLY A 389 8.36 12.61 9.39
N ALA A 390 9.68 12.61 9.15
CA ALA A 390 10.53 11.44 9.31
C ALA A 390 10.52 10.91 10.74
N LYS A 391 10.59 11.80 11.74
CA LYS A 391 10.49 11.42 13.16
C LYS A 391 9.14 10.75 13.48
N ARG A 392 8.03 11.33 13.04
CA ARG A 392 6.68 10.76 13.25
C ARG A 392 6.54 9.39 12.59
N LEU A 393 6.99 9.28 11.34
CA LEU A 393 6.93 8.04 10.59
C LEU A 393 7.82 6.95 11.18
N LYS A 394 9.05 7.30 11.59
CA LYS A 394 9.94 6.38 12.32
C LYS A 394 9.25 5.82 13.56
N ASN A 395 8.64 6.68 14.38
CA ASN A 395 7.93 6.25 15.58
C ASN A 395 6.79 5.28 15.24
N TYR A 396 6.02 5.57 14.19
CA TYR A 396 4.96 4.67 13.72
C TYR A 396 5.53 3.31 13.30
N LEU A 397 6.54 3.26 12.43
CA LEU A 397 7.17 2.01 12.00
C LEU A 397 7.79 1.23 13.17
N GLN A 398 8.38 1.93 14.14
CA GLN A 398 8.91 1.33 15.36
C GLN A 398 7.80 0.66 16.18
N VAL A 399 6.66 1.33 16.37
CA VAL A 399 5.50 0.75 17.07
C VAL A 399 4.98 -0.48 16.35
N LEU A 400 4.83 -0.42 15.02
CA LEU A 400 4.40 -1.60 14.24
C LEU A 400 5.33 -2.80 14.47
N ASN A 401 6.64 -2.59 14.48
CA ASN A 401 7.61 -3.67 14.71
C ASN A 401 7.58 -4.18 16.17
N MET A 402 7.40 -3.29 17.15
CA MET A 402 7.25 -3.67 18.56
C MET A 402 6.00 -4.52 18.80
N GLU A 403 4.87 -4.16 18.19
CA GLU A 403 3.63 -4.92 18.25
C GLU A 403 3.78 -6.28 17.56
N LEU A 404 4.36 -6.31 16.35
CA LEU A 404 4.66 -7.53 15.61
C LEU A 404 5.49 -8.52 16.45
N THR A 405 6.64 -8.07 16.96
CA THR A 405 7.54 -8.91 17.77
C THR A 405 6.93 -9.31 19.11
N THR A 406 6.02 -8.49 19.66
CA THR A 406 5.25 -8.85 20.86
C THR A 406 4.29 -10.01 20.58
N LEU A 407 3.56 -9.97 19.46
CA LEU A 407 2.65 -11.05 19.07
C LEU A 407 3.41 -12.35 18.73
N ALA A 408 4.53 -12.25 18.01
CA ALA A 408 5.37 -13.41 17.72
C ALA A 408 5.83 -14.12 19.00
N ARG A 409 6.36 -13.37 19.98
CA ARG A 409 6.76 -13.93 21.28
C ARG A 409 5.60 -14.49 22.09
N ALA A 410 4.44 -13.82 22.04
CA ALA A 410 3.22 -14.35 22.67
C ALA A 410 2.80 -15.69 22.07
N CYS A 411 3.13 -15.97 20.82
CA CYS A 411 2.93 -17.28 20.17
C CYS A 411 4.10 -18.26 20.38
N GLY A 412 5.11 -17.89 21.19
CA GLY A 412 6.29 -18.72 21.44
C GLY A 412 7.34 -18.67 20.32
N LYS A 413 7.30 -17.65 19.45
CA LYS A 413 8.15 -17.56 18.25
C LYS A 413 9.28 -16.54 18.45
N SER A 414 10.52 -16.98 18.23
CA SER A 414 11.74 -16.15 18.31
C SER A 414 12.10 -15.45 17.00
N ASN A 415 11.32 -15.66 15.93
CA ASN A 415 11.44 -14.95 14.66
C ASN A 415 10.02 -14.70 14.14
N VAL A 416 9.77 -13.50 13.62
CA VAL A 416 8.43 -13.10 13.11
C VAL A 416 7.97 -13.95 11.93
N HIS A 417 8.90 -14.50 11.15
CA HIS A 417 8.62 -15.40 10.02
C HIS A 417 8.27 -16.83 10.46
N HIS A 418 8.33 -17.13 11.77
CA HIS A 418 7.83 -18.39 12.32
C HIS A 418 6.36 -18.28 12.75
N LEU A 419 5.69 -17.14 12.56
CA LEU A 419 4.25 -17.04 12.71
C LEU A 419 3.57 -17.87 11.61
N GLU A 420 2.55 -18.64 11.98
CA GLU A 420 1.89 -19.56 11.05
C GLU A 420 0.36 -19.42 11.12
N LYS A 421 -0.37 -20.01 10.16
CA LYS A 421 -1.83 -19.97 10.11
C LYS A 421 -2.47 -20.63 11.33
N GLU A 422 -1.80 -21.62 11.92
CA GLU A 422 -2.21 -22.32 13.13
C GLU A 422 -2.19 -21.42 14.36
N ASP A 423 -1.45 -20.31 14.33
CA ASP A 423 -1.46 -19.30 15.38
C ASP A 423 -2.68 -18.38 15.27
N LEU A 424 -3.57 -18.57 14.27
CA LEU A 424 -4.72 -17.72 14.00
C LEU A 424 -6.06 -18.45 14.15
N ALA A 425 -7.09 -17.67 14.49
CA ALA A 425 -8.49 -18.06 14.37
C ALA A 425 -9.31 -16.90 13.77
N ALA A 426 -10.33 -17.21 12.99
CA ALA A 426 -11.24 -16.22 12.42
C ALA A 426 -12.43 -15.96 13.34
N LEU A 427 -12.82 -14.70 13.49
CA LEU A 427 -13.96 -14.27 14.31
C LEU A 427 -15.28 -14.28 13.53
N THR A 428 -15.21 -14.33 12.20
CA THR A 428 -16.37 -14.34 11.30
C THR A 428 -16.24 -15.45 10.26
N VAL A 429 -17.38 -15.89 9.72
CA VAL A 429 -17.44 -16.94 8.68
C VAL A 429 -16.78 -16.44 7.39
N GLU A 430 -16.99 -15.17 7.04
CA GLU A 430 -16.40 -14.54 5.88
C GLU A 430 -14.88 -14.48 5.98
N ALA A 431 -14.34 -14.08 7.14
CA ALA A 431 -12.90 -14.07 7.37
C ALA A 431 -12.31 -15.49 7.34
N ALA A 432 -12.99 -16.48 7.93
CA ALA A 432 -12.57 -17.87 7.87
C ALA A 432 -12.45 -18.37 6.42
N ALA A 433 -13.48 -18.09 5.61
CA ALA A 433 -13.54 -18.47 4.21
C ALA A 433 -12.46 -17.78 3.34
N MET A 434 -12.21 -16.49 3.59
CA MET A 434 -11.24 -15.67 2.85
C MET A 434 -9.80 -15.97 3.24
N ALA A 435 -9.50 -15.97 4.54
CA ALA A 435 -8.15 -16.18 5.08
C ALA A 435 -7.69 -17.64 5.04
N LYS A 436 -8.63 -18.59 4.84
CA LYS A 436 -8.40 -20.04 4.96
C LYS A 436 -7.88 -20.40 6.35
N VAL A 437 -8.52 -19.84 7.38
CA VAL A 437 -8.23 -20.04 8.81
C VAL A 437 -9.50 -20.53 9.49
N PRO A 438 -9.44 -21.47 10.45
CA PRO A 438 -10.64 -21.98 11.13
C PRO A 438 -11.45 -20.90 11.83
N LEU A 439 -12.78 -21.06 11.84
CA LEU A 439 -13.65 -20.24 12.68
C LEU A 439 -13.33 -20.51 14.15
N ALA A 440 -13.20 -19.44 14.95
CA ALA A 440 -12.78 -19.51 16.34
C ALA A 440 -13.60 -20.53 17.15
N GLY A 441 -12.88 -21.39 17.88
CA GLY A 441 -13.48 -22.49 18.67
C GLY A 441 -13.86 -23.72 17.84
N THR A 442 -13.51 -23.78 16.56
CA THR A 442 -13.82 -24.91 15.66
C THR A 442 -12.61 -25.29 14.80
N SER A 443 -12.68 -26.45 14.14
CA SER A 443 -11.78 -26.82 13.04
C SER A 443 -12.35 -26.46 11.66
N TRP A 444 -13.51 -25.81 11.60
CA TRP A 444 -14.26 -25.61 10.37
C TRP A 444 -13.74 -24.40 9.60
N ILE A 445 -13.41 -24.62 8.32
CA ILE A 445 -13.12 -23.58 7.35
C ILE A 445 -14.21 -23.66 6.27
N PRO A 446 -15.02 -22.61 6.09
CA PRO A 446 -16.08 -22.64 5.09
C PRO A 446 -15.54 -22.87 3.68
N GLY A 447 -16.16 -23.81 2.96
CA GLY A 447 -15.81 -24.15 1.59
C GLY A 447 -14.60 -25.07 1.43
N THR A 448 -13.97 -25.53 2.52
CA THR A 448 -13.01 -26.65 2.47
C THR A 448 -13.69 -27.93 2.96
N GLY A 449 -13.52 -29.01 2.20
CA GLY A 449 -14.18 -30.28 2.49
C GLY A 449 -13.40 -31.13 3.50
N SER A 450 -13.81 -31.09 4.75
CA SER A 450 -14.00 -32.25 5.63
C SER A 450 -14.75 -31.79 6.88
N VAL A 451 -16.03 -32.14 6.94
CA VAL A 451 -16.85 -32.10 8.17
C VAL A 451 -16.29 -33.08 9.18
#